data_AF-A0A9D7J9S5-F1
#
_entry.id   AF-A0A9D7J9S5-F1
#
_cell.length_a   1.000
_cell.length_b   1.000
_cell.length_c   1.000
_cell.angle_alpha   90.00
_cell.angle_beta   90.00
_cell.angle_gamma   90.00
#
_symmetry.space_group_name_H-M   'P 1'
#
loop_
_entity.id
_entity.type
_entity.pdbx_description
1 polymer ?
#
loop_
_entity_poly.entity_id
_entity_poly.type
_entity_poly.pdbx_seq_one_letter_code
_entity_poly.pdbx_strand_id
1 'polypeptide(L)' 'MSQAFVREGAGMPQVHASLEAAQSAAEVQRAMDGRQYDFEVRPRERGGYLVARLRKDGTFESWVEE' A
#
# COMPACT_ATOMS: atom_id res chain seq x y z
N MET A 1 9.41 21.33 9.93
CA MET A 1 8.54 20.86 8.84
C MET A 1 8.44 19.35 8.91
N SER A 2 7.25 18.90 9.31
CA SER A 2 6.63 17.56 9.43
C SER A 2 7.48 16.28 9.24
N GLN A 3 7.87 15.66 10.36
CA GLN A 3 8.34 14.25 10.45
C GLN A 3 7.18 13.32 10.88
N ALA A 4 6.07 13.29 10.13
CA ALA A 4 4.85 12.60 10.58
C ALA A 4 4.27 11.55 9.60
N PHE A 5 5.07 11.01 8.67
CA PHE A 5 4.61 9.95 7.76
C PHE A 5 5.38 8.62 7.85
N VAL A 6 6.27 8.47 8.83
CA VAL A 6 7.03 7.22 9.01
C VAL A 6 7.15 6.92 10.50
N ARG A 7 6.08 6.39 11.10
CA ARG A 7 6.13 5.64 12.37
C ARG A 7 4.75 5.04 12.59
N GLU A 8 4.60 3.80 12.15
CA GLU A 8 3.86 2.69 12.78
C GLU A 8 3.72 1.57 11.74
N GLY A 9 4.36 0.42 12.00
CA GLY A 9 4.40 -0.75 11.11
C GLY A 9 5.82 -1.15 10.71
N ALA A 10 6.23 -2.37 11.07
CA ALA A 10 7.61 -2.85 11.13
C ALA A 10 8.10 -3.54 9.85
N GLY A 11 8.14 -2.81 8.73
CA GLY A 11 8.90 -3.20 7.56
C GLY A 11 8.84 -2.15 6.45
N MET A 12 9.69 -2.33 5.44
CA MET A 12 9.85 -1.33 4.40
C MET A 12 8.75 -1.53 3.36
N PRO A 13 7.85 -0.57 3.16
CA PRO A 13 6.78 -0.71 2.17
C PRO A 13 7.37 -0.87 0.77
N GLN A 14 6.82 -1.79 -0.01
CA GLN A 14 7.30 -2.02 -1.37
C GLN A 14 7.00 -0.79 -2.24
N VAL A 15 8.04 -0.19 -2.82
CA VAL A 15 7.93 0.98 -3.70
C VAL A 15 7.97 0.52 -5.14
N HIS A 16 6.86 0.71 -5.86
CA HIS A 16 6.79 0.43 -7.28
C HIS A 16 7.16 1.66 -8.10
N ALA A 17 7.95 1.45 -9.16
CA ALA A 17 8.41 2.53 -10.03
C ALA A 17 7.30 3.09 -10.94
N SER A 18 6.29 2.27 -11.29
CA SER A 18 5.17 2.64 -12.16
C SER A 18 3.81 2.36 -11.51
N LEU A 19 2.79 3.10 -11.96
CA LEU A 19 1.42 2.92 -11.50
C LEU A 19 0.91 1.52 -11.86
N GLU A 20 1.22 1.05 -13.07
CA GLU A 20 0.83 -0.26 -13.58
C GLU A 20 1.40 -1.40 -12.71
N ALA A 21 2.67 -1.30 -12.30
CA ALA A 21 3.28 -2.28 -11.41
C ALA A 21 2.60 -2.32 -10.03
N ALA A 22 2.26 -1.16 -9.47
CA ALA A 22 1.52 -1.08 -8.21
C ALA A 22 0.08 -1.58 -8.33
N GLN A 23 -0.58 -1.33 -9.45
CA GLN A 23 -1.93 -1.85 -9.71
C GLN A 23 -1.92 -3.36 -9.82
N SER A 24 -0.97 -3.92 -10.57
CA SER A 24 -0.79 -5.37 -10.68
C SER A 24 -0.52 -6.01 -9.30
N ALA A 25 0.36 -5.41 -8.49
CA ALA A 25 0.59 -5.86 -7.12
C ALA A 25 -0.67 -5.80 -6.25
N ALA A 26 -1.43 -4.69 -6.31
CA ALA A 26 -2.69 -4.54 -5.59
C ALA A 26 -3.74 -5.59 -6.03
N GLU A 27 -3.78 -5.95 -7.31
CA GLU A 27 -4.67 -7.00 -7.83
C GLU A 27 -4.27 -8.39 -7.33
N VAL A 28 -2.98 -8.72 -7.30
CA VAL A 28 -2.47 -9.97 -6.72
C VAL A 28 -2.87 -10.07 -5.25
N GLN A 29 -2.64 -9.02 -4.47
CA GLN A 29 -2.99 -8.98 -3.06
C GLN A 29 -4.51 -9.07 -2.86
N ARG A 30 -5.31 -8.43 -3.73
CA ARG A 30 -6.77 -8.57 -3.73
C ARG A 30 -7.22 -9.99 -4.08
N ALA A 31 -6.51 -10.70 -4.95
CA ALA A 31 -6.80 -12.10 -5.25
C ALA A 31 -6.50 -13.04 -4.07
N MET A 32 -5.46 -12.73 -3.29
CA MET A 32 -5.06 -13.50 -2.11
C MET A 32 -5.95 -13.21 -0.89
N ASP A 33 -6.03 -11.94 -0.51
CA ASP A 33 -6.61 -11.49 0.76
C ASP A 33 -7.82 -10.55 0.60
N GLY A 34 -8.32 -10.37 -0.62
CA GLY A 34 -9.42 -9.44 -0.93
C GLY A 34 -10.76 -9.79 -0.29
N ARG A 35 -10.86 -10.92 0.43
CA ARG A 35 -12.02 -11.23 1.29
C ARG A 35 -11.96 -10.48 2.62
N GLN A 36 -10.77 -10.28 3.17
CA GLN A 36 -10.55 -9.68 4.48
C GLN A 36 -10.14 -8.21 4.39
N TYR A 37 -9.48 -7.84 3.29
CA TYR A 37 -8.91 -6.52 3.10
C TYR A 37 -9.27 -5.93 1.75
N ASP A 38 -9.14 -4.61 1.65
CA ASP A 38 -9.16 -3.86 0.41
C ASP A 38 -7.75 -3.30 0.16
N PHE A 39 -7.43 -3.06 -1.11
CA PHE A 39 -6.10 -2.62 -1.52
C PHE A 39 -6.22 -1.39 -2.41
N GLU A 40 -5.44 -0.36 -2.07
CA GLU A 40 -5.44 0.93 -2.73
C GLU A 40 -4.01 1.34 -3.12
N VAL A 41 -3.83 1.80 -4.36
CA VAL A 41 -2.56 2.32 -4.82
C VAL A 41 -2.47 3.81 -4.51
N ARG A 42 -1.40 4.22 -3.82
CA ARG A 42 -1.15 5.62 -3.46
C ARG A 42 0.16 6.13 -4.08
N PRO A 43 0.13 7.29 -4.77
CA PRO A 43 1.35 7.92 -5.25
C PRO A 43 2.14 8.51 -4.08
N ARG A 44 3.47 8.49 -4.18
CA ARG A 44 4.37 9.08 -3.20
C ARG A 44 4.93 10.40 -3.71
N GLU A 45 5.04 11.41 -2.84
CA GLU A 45 5.58 12.74 -3.19
C GLU A 45 7.01 12.70 -3.74
N ARG A 46 7.81 11.68 -3.35
CA ARG A 46 9.19 11.48 -3.81
C ARG A 46 9.28 10.63 -5.09
N GLY A 47 8.16 10.40 -5.76
CA GLY A 47 8.05 9.48 -6.88
C GLY A 47 7.81 8.03 -6.44
N GLY A 48 7.24 7.26 -7.36
CA GLY A 48 6.82 5.87 -7.14
C GLY A 48 5.43 5.75 -6.52
N TYR A 49 5.00 4.50 -6.37
CA TYR A 49 3.67 4.11 -5.93
C TYR A 49 3.78 3.05 -4.83
N LEU A 50 2.90 3.17 -3.84
CA LEU A 50 2.78 2.24 -2.72
C LEU A 50 1.42 1.57 -2.79
N VAL A 51 1.33 0.34 -2.28
CA VAL A 51 0.04 -0.34 -2.10
C VAL A 51 -0.34 -0.32 -0.63
N ALA A 52 -1.44 0.32 -0.30
CA ALA A 52 -2.02 0.35 1.03
C ALA A 52 -3.00 -0.83 1.20
N ARG A 53 -2.88 -1.55 2.31
CA ARG A 53 -3.88 -2.50 2.80
C ARG A 53 -4.86 -1.75 3.70
N LEU A 54 -6.13 -1.83 3.35
CA LEU A 54 -7.25 -1.25 4.07
C LEU A 54 -8.11 -2.36 4.64
N ARG A 55 -8.72 -2.13 5.79
CA ARG A 55 -9.81 -2.96 6.29
C ARG A 55 -11.06 -2.70 5.44
N LYS A 56 -12.04 -3.61 5.54
CA LYS A 56 -13.33 -3.49 4.83
C LYS A 56 -14.17 -2.28 5.23
N ASP A 57 -13.84 -1.64 6.34
CA ASP A 57 -14.44 -0.37 6.76
C ASP A 57 -13.75 0.86 6.13
N GLY A 58 -12.75 0.65 5.27
CA GLY A 58 -11.95 1.70 4.64
C GLY A 58 -10.79 2.21 5.50
N THR A 59 -10.60 1.69 6.71
CA THR A 59 -9.53 2.11 7.61
C THR A 59 -8.18 1.60 7.09
N PHE A 60 -7.18 2.48 7.03
CA PHE A 60 -5.81 2.07 6.74
C PHE A 60 -5.30 1.10 7.82
N GLU A 61 -4.82 -0.06 7.38
CA GLU A 61 -4.22 -1.04 8.28
C GLU A 61 -2.69 -1.01 8.20
N SER A 62 -2.14 -1.24 7.01
CA SER A 62 -0.70 -1.28 6.79
C SER A 62 -0.36 -1.02 5.33
N TRP A 63 0.91 -0.83 5.04
CA TRP A 63 1.40 -0.91 3.67
C TRP A 63 1.64 -2.39 3.30
N VAL A 64 1.53 -2.72 2.02
CA VAL A 64 1.97 -4.02 1.51
C VAL A 64 3.49 -4.02 1.48
N GLU A 65 4.04 -5.09 2.01
CA GLU A 65 5.47 -5.36 2.14
C GLU A 65 5.82 -6.52 1.19
N GLU A 66 7.09 -6.59 0.78
CA GLU A 66 7.61 -7.70 -0.04
C GLU A 66 7.88 -8.94 0.82
#